data_AF-A0A350LXC0-F1
#
_entry.id   AF-A0A350LXC0-F1
#
_cell.length_a   1.000
_cell.length_b   1.000
_cell.length_c   1.000
_cell.angle_alpha   90.00
_cell.angle_beta   90.00
_cell.angle_gamma   90.00
#
_symmetry.space_group_name_H-M   'P 1'
#
loop_
_entity.id
_entity.type
_entity.pdbx_description
1 polymer ?
#
loop_
_entity_poly.entity_id
_entity_poly.type
_entity_poly.pdbx_seq_one_letter_code
_entity_poly.pdbx_strand_id
1 'polypeptide(L)'
;MQQPDPITPDVLRLAKARVRPGHIAKELGVTRQRVYMRIGWLRRNGEDIPEFPRGPLHRTKTREPRLSRLPGDVKHRLAEIAEARGQSIGQFATRLLTVIARDDLVDAILDDQED
;
A
#
# COMPACT_ATOMS: atom_id res chain seq x y z
N MET A 1 42.02 9.28 2.95
CA MET A 1 41.42 9.29 1.60
C MET A 1 40.65 7.98 1.41
N GLN A 2 39.32 8.00 1.32
CA GLN A 2 38.55 6.80 1.00
C GLN A 2 38.69 6.51 -0.50
N GLN A 3 39.16 5.31 -0.86
CA GLN A 3 39.21 4.89 -2.25
C GLN A 3 37.81 4.97 -2.87
N PRO A 4 37.68 5.47 -4.12
CA PRO A 4 36.40 5.51 -4.78
C PRO A 4 35.88 4.08 -4.95
N ASP A 5 34.64 3.83 -4.51
CA ASP A 5 33.97 2.53 -4.63
C ASP A 5 34.06 2.05 -6.10
N PRO A 6 34.54 0.84 -6.40
CA PRO A 6 34.77 0.38 -7.78
C PRO A 6 33.52 0.47 -8.67
N ILE A 7 32.31 0.41 -8.12
CA ILE A 7 31.06 0.48 -8.92
C ILE A 7 30.65 1.91 -9.29
N THR A 8 31.33 2.93 -8.76
CA THR A 8 30.95 4.34 -8.94
C THR A 8 30.83 4.77 -10.39
N PRO A 9 31.80 4.46 -11.27
CA PRO A 9 31.75 4.91 -12.66
C PRO A 9 30.52 4.35 -13.38
N ASP A 10 30.20 3.07 -13.13
CA ASP A 10 29.04 2.42 -13.74
C ASP A 10 27.71 2.94 -13.20
N VAL A 11 27.62 3.16 -11.88
CA VAL A 11 26.42 3.79 -11.29
C VAL A 11 26.19 5.17 -11.88
N LEU A 12 27.25 5.99 -12.04
CA LEU A 12 27.15 7.33 -12.63
C LEU A 12 26.66 7.25 -14.08
N ARG A 13 27.28 6.40 -14.89
CA ARG A 13 26.93 6.19 -16.30
C ARG A 13 25.47 5.78 -16.46
N LEU A 14 25.02 4.75 -15.73
CA LEU A 14 23.66 4.23 -15.83
C LEU A 14 22.62 5.21 -15.25
N ALA A 15 22.96 5.93 -14.18
CA ALA A 15 22.07 6.92 -13.59
C ALA A 15 21.86 8.14 -14.50
N LYS A 16 22.93 8.62 -15.16
CA LYS A 16 22.81 9.68 -16.19
C LYS A 16 21.98 9.23 -17.39
N ALA A 17 22.05 7.96 -17.75
CA ALA A 17 21.18 7.34 -18.76
C ALA A 17 19.73 7.09 -18.29
N ARG A 18 19.36 7.59 -17.09
CA ARG A 18 18.01 7.44 -16.48
C ARG A 18 17.57 5.99 -16.25
N VAL A 19 18.51 5.05 -16.17
CA VAL A 19 18.21 3.67 -15.78
C VAL A 19 17.74 3.64 -14.33
N ARG A 20 16.61 3.00 -14.04
CA ARG A 20 16.05 2.96 -12.68
C ARG A 20 17.05 2.31 -11.71
N PRO A 21 17.21 2.80 -10.47
CA PRO A 21 18.15 2.25 -9.49
C PRO A 21 17.97 0.75 -9.22
N GLY A 22 16.73 0.25 -9.32
CA GLY A 22 16.42 -1.17 -9.21
C GLY A 22 16.97 -2.02 -10.35
N HIS A 23 17.11 -1.47 -11.56
CA HIS A 23 17.75 -2.14 -12.70
C HIS A 23 19.27 -2.05 -12.60
N ILE A 24 19.81 -0.88 -12.23
CA ILE A 24 21.25 -0.69 -11.95
C ILE A 24 21.73 -1.72 -10.92
N ALA A 25 20.97 -1.91 -9.84
CA ALA A 25 21.28 -2.89 -8.81
C ALA A 25 21.35 -4.34 -9.36
N LYS A 26 20.41 -4.71 -10.25
CA LYS A 26 20.41 -6.03 -10.90
C LYS A 26 21.59 -6.19 -11.85
N GLU A 27 21.85 -5.18 -12.68
CA GLU A 27 22.91 -5.19 -13.69
C GLU A 27 24.30 -5.29 -13.05
N LEU A 28 24.52 -4.57 -11.95
CA LEU A 28 25.81 -4.55 -11.25
C LEU A 28 25.93 -5.62 -10.14
N GLY A 29 24.91 -6.44 -9.92
CA GLY A 29 24.92 -7.48 -8.89
C GLY A 29 25.02 -6.93 -7.46
N VAL A 30 24.48 -5.74 -7.18
CA VAL A 30 24.55 -5.07 -5.87
C VAL A 30 23.18 -4.78 -5.28
N THR A 31 23.14 -4.41 -4.00
CA THR A 31 21.88 -4.03 -3.35
C THR A 31 21.38 -2.67 -3.85
N ARG A 32 20.05 -2.50 -3.90
CA ARG A 32 19.43 -1.20 -4.22
C ARG A 32 19.87 -0.09 -3.26
N GLN A 33 20.04 -0.42 -1.97
CA GLN A 33 20.51 0.51 -0.96
C GLN A 33 21.90 1.07 -1.31
N ARG A 34 22.83 0.21 -1.73
CA ARG A 34 24.17 0.65 -2.16
C ARG A 34 24.10 1.60 -3.36
N VAL A 35 23.23 1.32 -4.33
CA VAL A 35 22.99 2.21 -5.48
C VAL A 35 22.44 3.56 -5.03
N TYR A 36 21.42 3.59 -4.16
CA TYR A 36 20.85 4.84 -3.64
C TYR A 36 21.88 5.67 -2.86
N MET A 37 22.66 5.02 -2.00
CA MET A 37 23.74 5.68 -1.28
C MET A 37 24.77 6.29 -2.23
N ARG A 38 25.12 5.59 -3.31
CA ARG A 38 26.09 6.07 -4.28
C ARG A 38 25.57 7.22 -5.13
N ILE A 39 24.33 7.14 -5.61
CA ILE A 39 23.65 8.25 -6.31
C ILE A 39 23.57 9.48 -5.40
N GLY A 40 23.21 9.30 -4.12
CA GLY A 40 23.19 10.39 -3.14
C GLY A 40 24.57 10.98 -2.85
N TRP A 41 25.63 10.17 -2.84
CA TRP A 41 27.00 10.66 -2.75
C TRP A 41 27.40 11.44 -4.02
N LEU A 42 27.13 10.92 -5.22
CA LEU A 42 27.45 11.56 -6.50
C LEU A 42 26.78 12.93 -6.63
N ARG A 43 25.49 13.04 -6.32
CA ARG A 43 24.77 14.34 -6.31
C ARG A 43 25.39 15.34 -5.34
N ARG A 44 25.78 14.90 -4.13
CA ARG A 44 26.45 15.75 -3.15
C ARG A 44 27.85 16.21 -3.59
N ASN A 45 28.49 15.47 -4.50
CA ASN A 45 29.77 15.83 -5.11
C ASN A 45 29.59 16.58 -6.44
N GLY A 46 28.39 17.07 -6.75
CA GLY A 46 28.15 17.96 -7.89
C GLY A 46 27.76 17.26 -9.19
N GLU A 47 27.55 15.95 -9.19
CA GLU A 47 27.07 15.25 -10.39
C GLU A 47 25.59 15.56 -10.66
N ASP A 48 25.31 16.03 -11.87
CA ASP A 48 23.94 16.22 -12.36
C ASP A 48 23.31 14.87 -12.73
N ILE A 49 22.63 14.27 -11.75
CA ILE A 49 21.90 13.01 -11.90
C ILE A 49 20.41 13.31 -11.68
N PRO A 50 19.55 13.12 -12.70
CA PRO A 50 18.13 13.45 -12.60
C PRO A 50 17.44 12.67 -11.49
N GLU A 51 16.37 13.24 -10.93
CA GLU A 51 15.50 12.49 -10.03
C GLU A 51 14.81 11.37 -10.80
N PHE A 52 14.77 10.19 -10.18
CA PHE A 52 14.03 9.08 -10.75
C PHE A 52 12.56 9.29 -10.44
N PRO A 53 11.66 9.18 -11.43
CA PRO A 53 10.24 9.30 -11.19
C PRO A 53 9.86 8.28 -10.12
N ARG A 54 9.32 8.78 -9.01
CA ARG A 54 8.66 7.94 -8.03
C ARG A 54 7.56 7.23 -8.81
N GLY A 55 7.61 5.90 -8.87
CA GLY A 55 6.46 5.16 -9.36
C GLY A 55 5.22 5.62 -8.59
N PRO A 56 4.01 5.44 -9.12
CA PRO A 56 2.82 5.57 -8.29
C PRO A 56 3.14 4.80 -7.01
N LEU A 57 3.06 5.47 -5.85
CA LEU A 57 3.18 4.80 -4.55
C LEU A 57 2.41 3.52 -4.73
N HIS A 58 3.10 2.38 -4.71
CA HIS A 58 2.40 1.11 -4.70
C HIS A 58 1.48 1.28 -3.50
N ARG A 59 0.19 1.47 -3.75
CA ARG A 59 -0.86 1.27 -2.76
C ARG A 59 -0.70 -0.20 -2.45
N THR A 60 0.25 -0.49 -1.59
CA THR A 60 0.56 -1.83 -1.15
C THR A 60 -0.71 -2.31 -0.52
N LYS A 61 -1.37 -3.22 -1.24
CA LYS A 61 -2.35 -4.20 -0.78
C LYS A 61 -3.43 -3.62 0.12
N THR A 62 -4.64 -3.53 -0.45
CA THR A 62 -5.90 -3.22 0.27
C THR A 62 -5.79 -1.94 1.10
N ARG A 63 -6.46 -0.87 0.68
CA ARG A 63 -7.01 0.03 1.70
C ARG A 63 -7.77 -0.93 2.62
N GLU A 64 -7.27 -1.21 3.82
CA GLU A 64 -8.02 -2.02 4.78
C GLU A 64 -9.43 -1.46 4.73
N PRO A 65 -10.46 -2.30 4.51
CA PRO A 65 -11.81 -1.80 4.58
C PRO A 65 -11.88 -1.06 5.90
N ARG A 66 -12.06 0.27 5.82
CA ARG A 66 -12.13 1.12 6.99
C ARG A 66 -13.18 0.43 7.86
N LEU A 67 -12.78 -0.09 9.01
CA LEU A 67 -13.72 -0.71 9.92
C LEU A 67 -14.78 0.36 10.20
N SER A 68 -15.95 0.23 9.58
CA SER A 68 -17.11 1.03 9.91
C SER A 68 -17.32 0.76 11.39
N ARG A 69 -17.04 1.75 12.23
CA ARG A 69 -17.27 1.60 13.65
C ARG A 69 -18.78 1.58 13.84
N LEU A 70 -19.31 0.39 14.09
CA LEU A 70 -20.69 0.25 14.54
C LEU A 70 -20.81 0.93 15.90
N PRO A 71 -21.87 1.73 16.14
CA PRO A 71 -22.24 2.18 17.47
C PRO A 71 -22.29 1.02 18.47
N GLY A 72 -21.97 1.28 19.73
CA GLY A 72 -21.81 0.23 20.75
C GLY A 72 -23.09 -0.57 21.01
N ASP A 73 -24.24 0.10 20.96
CA ASP A 73 -25.59 -0.46 21.07
C ASP A 73 -25.92 -1.38 19.88
N VAL A 74 -25.62 -0.94 18.66
CA VAL A 74 -25.80 -1.75 17.43
C VAL A 74 -24.92 -2.99 17.49
N LYS A 75 -23.67 -2.84 17.94
CA LYS A 75 -22.75 -3.96 18.12
C LYS A 75 -23.27 -4.97 19.15
N HIS A 76 -23.85 -4.52 20.25
CA HIS A 76 -24.42 -5.40 21.28
C HIS A 76 -25.58 -6.22 20.72
N ARG A 77 -26.54 -5.58 20.05
CA ARG A 77 -27.69 -6.26 19.43
C ARG A 77 -27.23 -7.30 18.40
N LEU A 78 -26.25 -6.95 17.58
CA LEU A 78 -25.69 -7.90 16.61
C LEU A 78 -24.90 -9.04 17.28
N ALA A 79 -24.29 -8.80 18.43
CA ALA A 79 -23.54 -9.82 19.17
C ALA A 79 -24.46 -10.93 19.69
N GLU A 80 -25.58 -10.58 20.32
CA GLU A 80 -26.55 -11.56 20.83
C GLU A 80 -27.07 -12.48 19.71
N ILE A 81 -27.39 -11.88 18.56
CA ILE A 81 -27.91 -12.59 17.40
C ILE A 81 -26.81 -13.45 16.73
N ALA A 82 -25.56 -12.98 16.69
CA ALA A 82 -24.44 -13.72 16.13
C ALA A 82 -24.06 -14.91 17.02
N GLU A 83 -24.05 -14.72 18.35
CA GLU A 83 -23.76 -15.76 19.34
C GLU A 83 -24.80 -16.88 19.30
N ALA A 84 -26.09 -16.54 19.22
CA ALA A 84 -27.16 -17.51 19.01
C ALA A 84 -26.98 -18.37 17.74
N ARG A 85 -26.18 -17.89 16.77
CA ARG A 85 -25.87 -18.56 15.51
C ARG A 85 -24.46 -19.18 15.48
N GLY A 86 -23.71 -19.11 16.59
CA GLY A 86 -22.33 -19.60 16.67
C GLY A 86 -21.36 -18.86 15.73
N GLN A 87 -21.64 -17.61 15.38
CA GLN A 87 -20.83 -16.81 14.47
C GLN A 87 -20.13 -15.68 15.21
N SER A 88 -18.94 -15.29 14.74
CA SER A 88 -18.37 -14.01 15.18
C SER A 88 -19.17 -12.84 14.60
N ILE A 89 -19.18 -11.71 15.31
CA ILE A 89 -19.88 -10.49 14.86
C ILE A 89 -19.45 -10.08 13.44
N GLY A 90 -18.16 -10.20 13.12
CA GLY A 90 -17.64 -9.88 11.79
C GLY A 90 -18.17 -10.81 10.70
N GLN A 91 -18.24 -12.12 10.97
CA GLN A 91 -18.82 -13.11 10.05
C GLN A 91 -20.32 -12.86 9.85
N PHE A 92 -21.03 -12.57 10.95
CA PHE A 92 -22.45 -12.29 10.90
C PHE A 92 -22.77 -11.01 10.12
N ALA A 93 -22.05 -9.92 10.38
CA ALA A 93 -22.19 -8.65 9.66
C ALA A 93 -21.86 -8.80 8.17
N THR A 94 -20.80 -9.54 7.83
CA THR A 94 -20.45 -9.81 6.42
C THR A 94 -21.56 -10.57 5.71
N ARG A 95 -22.12 -11.61 6.36
CA ARG A 95 -23.21 -12.40 5.82
C ARG A 95 -24.48 -11.56 5.65
N LEU A 96 -24.81 -10.72 6.63
CA LEU A 96 -25.96 -9.82 6.58
C LEU A 96 -25.87 -8.85 5.40
N LEU A 97 -24.73 -8.17 5.25
CA LEU A 97 -24.48 -7.27 4.11
C LEU A 97 -24.53 -7.99 2.77
N THR A 98 -24.07 -9.25 2.73
CA THR A 98 -24.13 -10.07 1.50
C THR A 98 -25.56 -10.39 1.09
N VAL A 99 -26.45 -10.67 2.06
CA VAL A 99 -27.87 -10.93 1.79
C VAL A 99 -28.55 -9.66 1.30
N ILE A 100 -28.37 -8.54 2.03
CA ILE A 100 -28.95 -7.24 1.67
C ILE A 100 -28.54 -6.83 0.25
N ALA A 101 -27.27 -6.98 -0.11
CA ALA A 101 -26.77 -6.62 -1.43
C ALA A 101 -27.21 -7.58 -2.55
N ARG A 102 -27.48 -8.85 -2.23
CA ARG A 102 -27.94 -9.84 -3.23
C ARG A 102 -29.42 -9.68 -3.55
N ASP A 103 -30.20 -9.34 -2.54
CA ASP A 103 -31.66 -9.25 -2.65
C ASP A 103 -32.13 -7.83 -3.02
N ASP A 104 -31.20 -6.96 -3.43
CA ASP A 104 -31.42 -5.56 -3.84
C ASP A 104 -32.19 -4.73 -2.80
N LEU A 105 -32.00 -5.06 -1.52
CA LEU A 105 -32.71 -4.42 -0.40
C LEU A 105 -32.05 -3.12 0.07
N VAL A 106 -30.98 -2.69 -0.58
CA VAL A 106 -30.21 -1.52 -0.16
C VAL A 106 -31.07 -0.26 -0.23
N ASP A 107 -31.71 -0.02 -1.37
CA ASP A 107 -32.52 1.19 -1.60
C ASP A 107 -33.74 1.19 -0.66
N ALA A 108 -34.44 0.05 -0.54
CA ALA A 108 -35.59 -0.08 0.35
C ALA A 108 -35.26 0.16 1.85
N ILE A 109 -34.05 -0.17 2.31
CA ILE A 109 -33.62 0.06 3.70
C ILE A 109 -33.14 1.50 3.92
N LEU A 110 -32.54 2.12 2.90
CA LEU A 110 -32.05 3.49 2.99
C LEU A 110 -33.16 4.53 2.83
N ASP A 111 -34.17 4.24 2.02
CA ASP A 111 -35.34 5.11 1.81
C ASP A 111 -36.30 5.11 3.02
N ASP A 112 -36.34 4.03 3.80
CA ASP A 112 -37.15 3.89 5.04
C ASP A 112 -36.61 4.70 6.24
N GLN A 113 -35.65 5.60 6.02
CA GLN A 113 -35.07 6.51 7.03
C GLN A 113 -35.43 7.99 6.81
N GLU A 114 -36.34 8.31 5.87
CA GLU A 114 -36.77 9.68 5.54
C GLU A 114 -38.06 10.17 6.25
N ASP A 115 -38.49 9.57 7.37
CA ASP A 115 -39.59 10.07 8.23
C ASP A 115 -39.19 10.26 9.72
#